data_AF-A0A8T5Y2W9-F1
#
_entry.id   AF-A0A8T5Y2W9-F1
#
_cell.length_a   1.000
_cell.length_b   1.000
_cell.length_c   1.000
_cell.angle_alpha   90.00
_cell.angle_beta   90.00
_cell.angle_gamma   90.00
#
_symmetry.space_group_name_H-M   'P 1'
#
loop_
_entity.id
_entity.type
_entity.pdbx_description
1 polymer ?
#
loop_
_entity_poly.entity_id
_entity_poly.type
_entity_poly.pdbx_seq_one_letter_code
_entity_poly.pdbx_strand_id
1 'polypeptide(L)' 'MAVKVFMVDKSWEADMRACIVRDRRDAQMVIYPVQQRWDAQTKLFLVPKPQDADLKVYVAKDIREE' A
#
# COMPACT_ATOMS: atom_id res chain seq x y z
N MET A 1 14.21 5.77 6.97
CA MET A 1 12.90 5.50 7.58
C MET A 1 12.28 4.30 6.87
N ALA A 2 11.80 3.31 7.61
CA ALA A 2 11.13 2.13 7.07
C ALA A 2 9.68 2.21 7.54
N VAL A 3 8.73 1.95 6.65
CA VAL A 3 7.30 1.99 6.98
C VAL A 3 6.74 0.59 6.82
N LYS A 4 6.15 0.06 7.89
CA LYS A 4 5.47 -1.24 7.84
C LYS A 4 4.02 -1.05 7.44
N VAL A 5 3.57 -1.81 6.44
CA VAL A 5 2.22 -1.77 5.91
C VAL A 5 1.52 -3.10 6.13
N PHE A 6 0.28 -3.06 6.62
CA PHE A 6 -0.60 -4.23 6.74
C PHE A 6 -1.83 -4.05 5.84
N MET A 7 -2.24 -5.12 5.16
CA MET A 7 -3.48 -5.13 4.37
C MET A 7 -4.64 -5.63 5.22
N VAL A 8 -5.68 -4.81 5.38
CA VAL A 8 -6.90 -5.20 6.11
C VAL A 8 -8.03 -5.58 5.14
N ASP A 9 -9.01 -6.33 5.64
CA ASP A 9 -10.20 -6.77 4.88
C ASP A 9 -11.41 -5.84 5.03
N LYS A 10 -11.39 -4.93 6.00
CA LYS A 10 -12.48 -3.98 6.22
C LYS A 10 -11.97 -2.56 6.18
N SER A 11 -12.70 -1.71 5.45
CA SER A 11 -12.28 -0.33 5.22
C SER A 11 -12.27 0.56 6.47
N TRP A 12 -12.95 0.17 7.55
CA TRP A 12 -12.96 0.88 8.84
C TRP A 12 -11.82 0.48 9.77
N GLU A 13 -11.13 -0.64 9.49
CA GLU A 13 -9.95 -1.07 10.23
C GLU A 13 -8.67 -0.39 9.71
N ALA A 14 -8.74 0.20 8.51
CA ALA A 14 -7.62 0.87 7.85
C ALA A 14 -7.48 2.32 8.29
N ASP A 15 -6.23 2.74 8.42
CA ASP A 15 -5.90 4.15 8.60
C ASP A 15 -5.92 4.88 7.24
N MET A 16 -5.66 4.16 6.14
CA MET A 16 -5.72 4.68 4.77
C MET A 16 -6.36 3.69 3.79
N ARG A 17 -7.07 4.23 2.79
CA ARG A 17 -7.58 3.46 1.65
C ARG A 17 -6.67 3.64 0.45
N ALA A 18 -6.32 2.54 -0.20
CA ALA A 18 -5.54 2.56 -1.44
C ALA A 18 -6.38 2.02 -2.60
N CYS A 19 -6.30 2.68 -3.76
CA CYS A 19 -6.87 2.24 -5.01
C CYS A 19 -5.79 2.10 -6.07
N ILE A 20 -5.92 1.08 -6.93
CA ILE A 20 -5.05 0.90 -8.09
C ILE A 20 -5.64 1.73 -9.23
N VAL A 21 -4.88 2.71 -9.70
CA VAL A 21 -5.28 3.59 -10.81
C VAL A 21 -4.54 3.21 -12.09
N ARG A 22 -5.19 3.39 -13.24
CA ARG A 22 -4.62 3.09 -14.55
C ARG A 22 -3.69 4.19 -15.05
N ASP A 23 -4.01 5.46 -14.77
CA ASP A 23 -3.14 6.60 -15.12
C ASP A 23 -2.31 7.02 -13.90
N ARG A 24 -1.02 7.25 -14.12
CA ARG A 24 -0.09 7.80 -13.12
C ARG A 24 -0.50 9.19 -12.63
N ARG A 25 -1.26 9.96 -13.42
CA ARG A 25 -1.73 11.32 -13.07
C ARG A 25 -2.77 11.29 -11.97
N ASP A 26 -3.53 10.21 -11.88
CA ASP A 26 -4.53 9.99 -10.84
C ASP A 26 -3.91 9.38 -9.57
N ALA A 27 -2.64 8.96 -9.64
CA ALA A 27 -1.94 8.33 -8.53
C ALA A 27 -1.38 9.40 -7.58
N GLN A 28 -1.79 9.35 -6.31
CA GLN A 28 -1.15 10.16 -5.27
C GLN A 28 0.25 9.66 -4.92
N MET A 29 0.51 8.35 -5.11
CA MET A 29 1.82 7.74 -4.89
C MET A 29 2.08 6.66 -5.94
N VAL A 30 3.24 6.74 -6.59
CA VAL A 30 3.68 5.75 -7.59
C VAL A 30 4.84 4.95 -7.00
N ILE A 31 4.67 3.63 -6.94
CA ILE A 31 5.67 2.70 -6.42
C ILE A 31 6.32 2.00 -7.62
N TYR A 32 7.65 2.10 -7.73
CA TYR A 32 8.43 1.37 -8.72
C TYR A 32 9.22 0.24 -8.06
N PRO A 33 9.30 -0.94 -8.69
CA PRO A 33 10.25 -1.96 -8.27
C PRO A 33 11.68 -1.44 -8.48
N VAL A 34 12.53 -1.61 -7.48
CA VAL A 34 13.96 -1.29 -7.57
C VAL A 34 14.79 -2.55 -7.59
N GLN A 35 15.96 -2.50 -8.23
CA GLN A 35 16.83 -3.64 -8.37
C GLN A 35 17.54 -3.98 -7.05
N GLN A 36 18.02 -2.96 -6.33
CA GLN A 36 18.68 -3.15 -5.04
C GLN A 36 17.92 -2.39 -3.94
N ARG A 37 17.85 -2.99 -2.74
CA ARG A 37 17.08 -2.45 -1.61
C ARG A 37 17.52 -1.05 -1.15
N TRP A 38 18.75 -0.63 -1.47
CA TRP A 38 19.29 0.69 -1.11
C TRP A 38 18.99 1.77 -2.16
N ASP A 39 18.52 1.37 -3.35
CA ASP A 39 18.03 2.30 -4.36
C ASP A 39 16.63 2.81 -4.01
N ALA A 40 15.93 2.12 -3.09
CA ALA A 40 14.61 2.53 -2.62
C ALA A 40 14.71 3.76 -1.69
N GLN A 41 14.06 4.84 -2.09
CA GLN A 41 13.90 6.03 -1.24
C GLN A 41 13.05 5.74 0.01
N THR A 42 12.07 4.83 -0.11
CA THR A 42 11.24 4.35 1.00
C THR A 42 11.11 2.83 0.93
N LYS A 43 11.29 2.16 2.07
CA LYS A 43 11.13 0.71 2.19
C LYS A 43 9.80 0.39 2.83
N LEU A 44 9.02 -0.43 2.14
CA LEU A 44 7.75 -0.98 2.59
C LEU A 44 7.99 -2.40 3.11
N PHE A 45 7.58 -2.66 4.34
CA PHE A 45 7.67 -3.98 4.96
C PHE A 45 6.28 -4.50 5.27
N LEU A 46 5.98 -5.73 4.87
CA LEU A 46 4.73 -6.38 5.23
C LEU A 46 4.92 -7.12 6.55
N VAL A 47 3.98 -6.92 7.48
CA VAL A 47 3.99 -7.60 8.78
C VAL A 47 2.78 -8.52 8.92
N PRO A 48 2.86 -9.60 9.71
CA PRO A 48 1.78 -10.57 9.84
C PRO A 48 0.66 -10.11 10.79
N LYS A 49 0.98 -9.23 11.74
CA LYS A 49 0.05 -8.74 12.75
C LYS A 49 -0.27 -7.27 12.53
N PRO A 50 -1.55 -6.86 12.58
CA PRO A 50 -1.94 -5.46 12.39
C PRO A 50 -1.33 -4.51 13.44
N GLN A 51 -1.08 -4.99 14.66
CA GLN A 51 -0.57 -4.17 15.77
C GLN A 51 0.90 -3.77 15.57
N ASP A 52 1.63 -4.50 14.74
CA ASP A 52 3.05 -4.26 14.46
C ASP A 52 3.27 -3.30 13.28
N ALA A 53 2.18 -2.85 12.65
CA ALA A 53 2.21 -1.98 11.48
C ALA A 53 2.17 -0.50 11.90
N ASP A 54 3.00 0.30 11.25
CA ASP A 54 2.92 1.76 11.37
C ASP A 54 1.73 2.32 10.56
N LEU A 55 1.30 1.59 9.53
CA LEU A 55 0.18 1.97 8.66
C LEU A 55 -0.67 0.76 8.22
N LYS A 56 -1.98 0.77 8.49
CA LYS A 56 -2.94 -0.20 7.96
C LYS A 56 -3.62 0.34 6.71
N VAL A 57 -3.55 -0.43 5.62
CA VAL A 57 -4.09 -0.08 4.31
C VAL A 57 -5.21 -1.04 3.92
N TYR A 58 -6.36 -0.51 3.52
CA TYR A 58 -7.43 -1.31 2.90
C TYR A 58 -7.26 -1.28 1.39
N VAL A 59 -7.12 -2.45 0.76
CA VAL A 59 -7.07 -2.59 -0.70
C VAL A 59 -8.38 -3.21 -1.17
N ALA A 60 -9.20 -2.41 -1.85
CA ALA A 60 -10.35 -2.92 -2.57
C ALA A 60 -9.98 -3.12 -4.03
N LYS A 61 -10.35 -4.27 -4.60
CA LYS A 61 -10.38 -4.42 -6.05
C LYS A 61 -11.65 -3.77 -6.56
N ASP A 62 -11.51 -2.72 -7.37
CA ASP A 62 -12.62 -2.20 -8.14
C ASP A 62 -12.88 -3.18 -9.29
N ILE A 63 -13.84 -4.08 -9.10
CA ILE A 63 -14.34 -4.94 -10.17
C ILE A 63 -15.35 -4.10 -10.94
N ARG A 64 -14.87 -3.28 -11.88
CA ARG A 64 -15.75 -2.77 -12.93
C ARG A 64 -15.96 -3.94 -13.89
N GLU A 65 -17.10 -4.61 -13.74
CA GLU A 65 -17.61 -5.53 -14.76
C GLU A 65 -17.72 -4.74 -16.08
N GLU A 66 -17.00 -5.20 -17.11
CA GLU A 66 -17.23 -4.83 -18.52
C GLU A 66 -18.37 -5.67 -19.10
#